data_AF-A0A238WQ34-F1
#
_entry.id   AF-A0A238WQ34-F1
#
_cell.length_a   1.000
_cell.length_b   1.000
_cell.length_c   1.000
_cell.angle_alpha   90.00
_cell.angle_beta   90.00
_cell.angle_gamma   90.00
#
_symmetry.space_group_name_H-M   'P 1'
#
loop_
_entity.id
_entity.type
_entity.pdbx_description
1 polymer ?
#
loop_
_entity_poly.entity_id
_entity_poly.type
_entity_poly.pdbx_seq_one_letter_code
_entity_poly.pdbx_strand_id
1 'polypeptide(L)'
;MSEEPADDGPRDGKTDASSDDLPAYPGRPDRSDVPDVPPSRDPADPSGSGVTDPDAVDDVPTVRCSICDHEWDLAYELDDLLAGNRAVERFAMDHERHTGHYPDGVTPWIVTCRICPAGEQFLAERPANRFARTHARHTGHPIDVHAPDADVADTVDPAEYGGRARSTPEPQHGDGGGAEQDSDDDDRDGSAR
;
A
#
# COMPACT_ATOMS: atom_id res chain seq x y z
N MET A 1 -4.01 -20.15 49.90
CA MET A 1 -4.76 -20.95 48.90
C MET A 1 -6.09 -20.25 48.76
N SER A 2 -6.17 -19.33 47.81
CA SER A 2 -7.32 -18.46 47.60
C SER A 2 -8.11 -19.04 46.44
N GLU A 3 -9.34 -19.45 46.72
CA GLU A 3 -10.30 -19.95 45.75
C GLU A 3 -11.09 -18.75 45.22
N GLU A 4 -10.92 -18.41 43.94
CA GLU A 4 -11.71 -17.38 43.26
C GLU A 4 -12.92 -18.03 42.56
N PRO A 5 -14.15 -17.50 42.71
CA PRO A 5 -15.34 -18.06 42.09
C PRO A 5 -15.49 -17.67 40.61
N ALA A 6 -16.02 -18.62 39.84
CA ALA A 6 -16.33 -18.50 38.42
C ALA A 6 -17.40 -17.43 38.13
N ASP A 7 -17.08 -16.55 37.17
CA ASP A 7 -17.98 -15.57 36.59
C ASP A 7 -18.70 -16.20 35.37
N ASP A 8 -19.98 -16.54 35.56
CA ASP A 8 -20.89 -17.05 34.52
C ASP A 8 -21.63 -15.84 33.93
N GLY A 9 -21.06 -15.27 32.87
CA GLY A 9 -21.66 -14.18 32.12
C GLY A 9 -22.49 -14.70 30.94
N PRO A 10 -23.82 -14.48 30.90
CA PRO A 10 -24.59 -14.71 29.69
C PRO A 10 -24.67 -13.43 28.86
N ARG A 11 -24.56 -13.56 27.53
CA ARG A 11 -25.52 -13.02 26.54
C ARG A 11 -24.96 -13.15 25.12
N ASP A 12 -25.41 -14.19 24.44
CA ASP A 12 -25.39 -14.30 22.99
C ASP A 12 -26.21 -13.16 22.38
N GLY A 13 -25.52 -12.13 21.92
CA GLY A 13 -26.09 -11.09 21.06
C GLY A 13 -26.25 -11.63 19.64
N LYS A 14 -27.28 -12.43 19.41
CA LYS A 14 -27.69 -12.87 18.08
C LYS A 14 -28.34 -11.68 17.37
N THR A 15 -27.58 -10.95 16.56
CA THR A 15 -28.17 -10.01 15.60
C THR A 15 -28.67 -10.82 14.41
N ASP A 16 -29.96 -11.11 14.41
CA ASP A 16 -30.68 -11.54 13.21
C ASP A 16 -30.71 -10.35 12.24
N ALA A 17 -29.71 -10.25 11.37
CA ALA A 17 -29.76 -9.39 10.20
C ALA A 17 -30.82 -9.98 9.27
N SER A 18 -32.02 -9.42 9.35
CA SER A 18 -33.16 -9.70 8.48
C SER A 18 -32.75 -9.46 7.02
N SER A 19 -32.74 -10.51 6.19
CA SER A 19 -32.40 -10.46 4.75
C SER A 19 -33.44 -9.75 3.88
N ASP A 20 -34.49 -9.16 4.47
CA ASP A 20 -35.65 -8.62 3.75
C ASP A 20 -35.59 -7.11 3.46
N ASP A 21 -34.47 -6.43 3.75
CA ASP A 21 -34.31 -4.99 3.47
C ASP A 21 -33.22 -4.72 2.40
N LEU A 22 -33.26 -5.48 1.30
CA LEU A 22 -32.48 -5.13 0.11
C LEU A 22 -33.34 -4.22 -0.79
N PRO A 23 -32.86 -3.01 -1.13
CA PRO A 23 -33.59 -2.14 -2.06
C PRO A 23 -33.71 -2.82 -3.42
N ALA A 24 -34.93 -2.82 -3.96
CA ALA A 24 -35.24 -3.30 -5.29
C ALA A 24 -34.40 -2.53 -6.32
N TYR A 25 -33.39 -3.20 -6.90
CA TYR A 25 -32.68 -2.70 -8.07
C TYR A 25 -33.67 -2.59 -9.24
N PRO A 26 -33.91 -1.39 -9.80
CA PRO A 26 -34.68 -1.28 -11.03
C PRO A 26 -33.83 -1.77 -12.20
N GLY A 27 -34.33 -2.77 -12.93
CA GLY A 27 -33.89 -3.07 -14.29
C GLY A 27 -32.84 -4.18 -14.42
N ARG A 28 -33.25 -5.44 -14.23
CA ARG A 28 -32.61 -6.54 -14.97
C ARG A 28 -33.11 -6.46 -16.41
N PRO A 29 -32.24 -6.31 -17.43
CA PRO A 29 -32.67 -6.42 -18.81
C PRO A 29 -33.19 -7.83 -19.09
N ASP A 30 -34.29 -7.87 -19.83
CA ASP A 30 -34.99 -9.05 -20.31
C ASP A 30 -34.04 -9.93 -21.15
N ARG A 31 -34.04 -11.24 -20.89
CA ARG A 31 -33.13 -12.21 -21.52
C ARG A 31 -33.48 -12.52 -22.99
N SER A 32 -34.41 -11.80 -23.61
CA SER A 32 -34.93 -12.15 -24.94
C SER A 32 -34.20 -11.49 -26.12
N ASP A 33 -33.10 -10.75 -25.88
CA ASP A 33 -32.31 -10.08 -26.94
C ASP A 33 -30.87 -10.60 -27.05
N VAL A 34 -30.66 -11.91 -26.87
CA VAL A 34 -29.40 -12.57 -27.28
C VAL A 34 -29.57 -13.12 -28.71
N PRO A 35 -28.82 -12.62 -29.71
CA PRO A 35 -28.86 -13.19 -31.05
C PRO A 35 -28.37 -14.65 -31.04
N ASP A 36 -29.08 -15.48 -31.79
CA ASP A 36 -28.82 -16.90 -31.99
C ASP A 36 -27.42 -17.10 -32.62
N VAL A 37 -26.46 -17.51 -31.81
CA VAL A 37 -25.13 -17.92 -32.28
C VAL A 37 -25.27 -19.31 -32.90
N PRO A 38 -24.96 -19.50 -34.19
CA PRO A 38 -25.09 -20.82 -34.81
C PRO A 38 -24.13 -21.81 -34.14
N PRO A 39 -24.53 -23.08 -33.93
CA PRO A 39 -23.62 -24.09 -33.41
C PRO A 39 -22.53 -24.37 -34.45
N SER A 40 -21.28 -24.20 -34.04
CA SER A 40 -20.11 -24.58 -34.83
C SER A 40 -20.05 -26.10 -35.00
N ARG A 41 -20.32 -26.54 -36.22
CA ARG A 41 -19.97 -27.79 -36.95
C ARG A 41 -19.52 -29.03 -36.14
N ASP A 42 -20.21 -30.15 -36.40
CA ASP A 42 -19.88 -31.52 -35.97
C ASP A 42 -18.44 -31.98 -36.30
N PRO A 43 -17.78 -32.77 -35.42
CA PRO A 43 -16.45 -33.33 -35.65
C PRO A 43 -16.53 -34.75 -36.22
N ALA A 44 -16.33 -34.91 -37.52
CA ALA A 44 -16.04 -36.22 -38.11
C ALA A 44 -15.12 -36.08 -39.32
N ASP A 45 -13.83 -35.85 -39.07
CA ASP A 45 -12.75 -36.08 -40.03
C ASP A 45 -11.52 -36.67 -39.31
N PRO A 46 -11.24 -37.98 -39.42
CA PRO A 46 -10.05 -38.60 -38.85
C PRO A 46 -8.90 -38.62 -39.87
N SER A 47 -8.34 -37.46 -40.19
CA SER A 47 -7.00 -37.33 -40.77
C SER A 47 -6.46 -35.92 -40.60
N GLY A 48 -6.00 -35.63 -39.38
CA GLY A 48 -5.24 -34.42 -39.05
C GLY A 48 -4.02 -34.81 -38.23
N SER A 49 -2.83 -34.56 -38.78
CA SER A 49 -1.56 -34.67 -38.08
C SER A 49 -1.58 -33.88 -36.78
N GLY A 50 -1.07 -34.50 -35.70
CA GLY A 50 -0.64 -33.88 -34.44
C GLY A 50 -1.30 -32.54 -34.08
N VAL A 51 -2.44 -32.61 -33.39
CA VAL A 51 -2.89 -31.46 -32.59
C VAL A 51 -1.91 -31.30 -31.44
N THR A 52 -0.95 -30.39 -31.60
CA THR A 52 -0.39 -29.72 -30.42
C THR A 52 -1.57 -28.97 -29.82
N ASP A 53 -2.01 -29.44 -28.67
CA ASP A 53 -3.08 -28.81 -27.90
C ASP A 53 -2.75 -27.32 -27.71
N PRO A 54 -3.54 -26.39 -28.27
CA PRO A 54 -3.28 -24.96 -28.16
C PRO A 54 -3.64 -24.40 -26.77
N ASP A 55 -4.25 -25.20 -25.89
CA ASP A 55 -4.48 -24.92 -24.47
C ASP A 55 -3.29 -25.39 -23.59
N ALA A 56 -2.25 -26.02 -24.17
CA ALA A 56 -1.03 -26.40 -23.46
C ALA A 56 0.02 -25.27 -23.41
N VAL A 57 -0.40 -24.01 -23.56
CA VAL A 57 0.41 -22.88 -23.10
C VAL A 57 0.20 -22.76 -21.60
N ASP A 58 1.23 -23.14 -20.85
CA ASP A 58 1.27 -22.86 -19.43
C ASP A 58 1.39 -21.34 -19.26
N ASP A 59 0.25 -20.65 -19.19
CA ASP A 59 0.15 -19.20 -18.98
C ASP A 59 0.54 -18.80 -17.54
N VAL A 60 0.94 -19.76 -16.71
CA VAL A 60 1.43 -19.51 -15.36
C VAL A 60 2.87 -18.97 -15.45
N PRO A 61 3.10 -17.74 -14.97
CA PRO A 61 4.43 -17.16 -14.98
C PRO A 61 5.36 -17.94 -14.05
N THR A 62 6.60 -18.12 -14.48
CA THR A 62 7.66 -18.77 -13.72
C THR A 62 8.66 -17.73 -13.22
N VAL A 63 9.12 -17.87 -11.97
CA VAL A 63 10.14 -17.02 -11.37
C VAL A 63 11.30 -17.89 -10.90
N ARG A 64 12.53 -17.45 -11.19
CA ARG A 64 13.77 -18.12 -10.78
C ARG A 64 14.56 -17.25 -9.83
N CYS A 65 15.25 -17.87 -8.88
CA CYS A 65 16.22 -17.20 -8.03
C CYS A 65 17.54 -17.97 -8.03
N SER A 66 18.57 -17.36 -8.62
CA SER A 66 19.92 -17.93 -8.69
C SER A 66 20.63 -18.01 -7.33
N ILE A 67 20.23 -17.17 -6.36
CA ILE A 67 20.79 -17.18 -5.01
C ILE A 67 20.25 -18.36 -4.20
N CYS A 68 18.96 -18.66 -4.34
CA CYS A 68 18.33 -19.83 -3.72
C CYS A 68 18.53 -21.12 -4.52
N ASP A 69 18.93 -21.02 -5.78
CA ASP A 69 19.00 -22.14 -6.76
C ASP A 69 17.65 -22.85 -6.93
N HIS A 70 16.58 -22.06 -7.00
CA HIS A 70 15.20 -22.56 -7.10
C HIS A 70 14.41 -21.78 -8.15
N GLU A 71 13.39 -22.46 -8.68
CA GLU A 71 12.44 -21.95 -9.65
C GLU A 71 11.03 -22.36 -9.20
N TRP A 72 10.08 -21.43 -9.36
CA TRP A 72 8.69 -21.59 -8.92
C TRP A 72 7.75 -21.19 -10.04
N ASP A 73 6.77 -22.04 -10.32
CA ASP A 73 5.54 -21.66 -11.01
C ASP A 73 4.64 -20.88 -10.05
N LEU A 74 4.06 -19.77 -10.52
CA LEU A 74 3.21 -18.91 -9.69
C LEU A 74 1.73 -19.33 -9.70
N ALA A 75 1.45 -20.62 -9.85
CA ALA A 75 0.08 -21.14 -9.88
C ALA A 75 -0.62 -20.86 -8.55
N TYR A 76 0.08 -21.04 -7.43
CA TYR A 76 -0.43 -20.73 -6.10
C TYR A 76 -0.79 -19.25 -5.93
N GLU A 77 0.08 -18.33 -6.37
CA GLU A 77 -0.19 -16.90 -6.28
C GLU A 77 -1.38 -16.48 -7.15
N LEU A 78 -1.55 -17.11 -8.30
CA LEU A 78 -2.64 -16.82 -9.22
C LEU A 78 -3.97 -17.40 -8.76
N ASP A 79 -4.00 -18.69 -8.39
CA ASP A 79 -5.22 -19.44 -8.16
C ASP A 79 -5.67 -19.37 -6.69
N ASP A 80 -4.75 -19.56 -5.74
CA ASP A 80 -5.08 -19.57 -4.33
C ASP A 80 -5.10 -18.16 -3.71
N LEU A 81 -4.15 -17.30 -4.11
CA LEU A 81 -4.08 -15.92 -3.60
C LEU A 81 -4.80 -14.89 -4.47
N LEU A 82 -5.31 -15.30 -5.64
CA LEU A 82 -6.03 -14.44 -6.58
C LEU A 82 -5.26 -13.15 -6.92
N ALA A 83 -3.92 -13.23 -6.96
CA ALA A 83 -3.08 -12.06 -7.17
C ALA A 83 -3.18 -11.53 -8.61
N GLY A 84 -3.63 -12.35 -9.56
CA GLY A 84 -3.77 -12.01 -10.98
C GLY A 84 -2.49 -11.39 -11.53
N ASN A 85 -2.61 -10.23 -12.21
CA ASN A 85 -1.49 -9.51 -12.81
C ASN A 85 -0.42 -9.02 -11.79
N ARG A 86 -0.64 -9.22 -10.49
CA ARG A 86 0.28 -8.85 -9.41
C ARG A 86 0.97 -10.08 -8.78
N ALA A 87 0.79 -11.28 -9.32
CA ALA A 87 1.40 -12.51 -8.79
C ALA A 87 2.92 -12.41 -8.65
N VAL A 88 3.63 -11.99 -9.71
CA VAL A 88 5.09 -11.79 -9.68
C VAL A 88 5.50 -10.77 -8.63
N GLU A 89 4.73 -9.68 -8.47
CA GLU A 89 5.03 -8.66 -7.48
C GLU A 89 4.80 -9.11 -6.05
N ARG A 90 3.72 -9.86 -5.83
CA ARG A 90 3.44 -10.46 -4.54
C ARG A 90 4.54 -11.45 -4.15
N PHE A 91 4.89 -12.36 -5.06
CA PHE A 91 5.94 -13.35 -4.86
C PHE A 91 7.27 -12.68 -4.56
N ALA A 92 7.72 -11.75 -5.40
CA ALA A 92 9.05 -11.16 -5.24
C ALA A 92 9.19 -10.30 -3.97
N MET A 93 8.14 -9.58 -3.56
CA MET A 93 8.16 -8.85 -2.28
C MET A 93 8.12 -9.79 -1.08
N ASP A 94 7.39 -10.89 -1.17
CA ASP A 94 7.36 -11.88 -0.08
C ASP A 94 8.69 -12.64 0.03
N HIS A 95 9.26 -13.03 -1.11
CA HIS A 95 10.56 -13.67 -1.21
C HIS A 95 11.66 -12.77 -0.64
N GLU A 96 11.69 -11.48 -0.97
CA GLU A 96 12.64 -10.53 -0.38
C GLU A 96 12.46 -10.40 1.13
N ARG A 97 11.22 -10.34 1.63
CA ARG A 97 10.96 -10.25 3.07
C ARG A 97 11.39 -11.48 3.85
N HIS A 98 11.37 -12.66 3.23
CA HIS A 98 11.75 -13.91 3.88
C HIS A 98 13.23 -14.28 3.67
N THR A 99 13.82 -13.89 2.54
CA THR A 99 15.17 -14.32 2.14
C THR A 99 16.20 -13.19 2.07
N GLY A 100 15.75 -11.94 2.14
CA GLY A 100 16.58 -10.73 2.08
C GLY A 100 17.09 -10.37 0.69
N HIS A 101 16.59 -11.00 -0.37
CA HIS A 101 16.98 -10.68 -1.76
C HIS A 101 15.81 -10.86 -2.73
N TYR A 102 15.87 -10.19 -3.87
CA TYR A 102 14.90 -10.36 -4.94
C TYR A 102 15.26 -11.54 -5.86
N PRO A 103 14.26 -12.18 -6.49
CA PRO A 103 14.50 -13.19 -7.53
C PRO A 103 15.15 -12.58 -8.78
N ASP A 104 15.64 -13.45 -9.67
CA ASP A 104 16.38 -13.06 -10.86
C ASP A 104 15.53 -12.16 -11.77
N GLY A 105 16.14 -11.09 -12.29
CA GLY A 105 15.47 -10.16 -13.18
C GLY A 105 14.44 -9.25 -12.49
N VAL A 106 14.30 -9.32 -11.17
CA VAL A 106 13.46 -8.41 -10.40
C VAL A 106 14.35 -7.41 -9.67
N THR A 107 14.13 -6.13 -9.95
CA THR A 107 14.78 -5.02 -9.24
C THR A 107 13.71 -3.96 -8.99
N PRO A 108 13.52 -3.53 -7.73
CA PRO A 108 12.44 -2.62 -7.40
C PRO A 108 12.78 -1.17 -7.77
N TRP A 109 11.73 -0.40 -8.00
CA TRP A 109 11.73 1.05 -7.84
C TRP A 109 11.84 1.37 -6.35
N ILE A 110 12.84 2.15 -5.99
CA ILE A 110 13.06 2.57 -4.59
C ILE A 110 12.62 4.00 -4.45
N VAL A 111 11.72 4.25 -3.50
CA VAL A 111 11.25 5.59 -3.18
C VAL A 111 11.76 5.99 -1.80
N THR A 112 12.57 7.03 -1.73
CA THR A 112 13.18 7.50 -0.49
C THR A 112 12.77 8.93 -0.20
N CYS A 113 12.12 9.14 0.93
CA CYS A 113 11.89 10.48 1.44
C CYS A 113 13.17 11.01 2.08
N ARG A 114 13.60 12.22 1.74
CA ARG A 114 14.85 12.79 2.31
C ARG A 114 14.75 13.11 3.80
N ILE A 115 13.54 13.08 4.37
CA ILE A 115 13.24 13.49 5.75
C ILE A 115 12.73 12.32 6.59
N CYS A 116 11.93 11.43 6.00
CA CYS A 116 11.39 10.28 6.74
C CYS A 116 12.40 9.13 6.76
N PRO A 117 12.51 8.38 7.87
CA PRO A 117 13.44 7.26 7.98
C PRO A 117 13.04 6.04 7.16
N ALA A 118 11.78 5.96 6.72
CA ALA A 118 11.26 4.83 5.94
C ALA A 118 11.26 5.19 4.44
N GLY A 119 11.87 4.32 3.64
CA GLY A 119 11.68 4.24 2.20
C GLY A 119 10.64 3.17 1.84
N GLU A 120 10.16 3.19 0.61
CA GLU A 120 9.17 2.25 0.09
C GLU A 120 9.65 1.64 -1.24
N GLN A 121 9.29 0.39 -1.50
CA GLN A 121 9.72 -0.34 -2.70
C GLN A 121 8.53 -0.78 -3.54
N PHE A 122 8.65 -0.69 -4.87
CA PHE A 122 7.60 -1.09 -5.81
C PHE A 122 8.20 -1.79 -7.02
N LEU A 123 7.52 -2.76 -7.63
CA LEU A 123 8.03 -3.38 -8.87
C LEU A 123 7.58 -2.67 -10.15
N ALA A 124 6.84 -1.57 -10.02
CA ALA A 124 6.39 -0.79 -11.16
C ALA A 124 6.55 0.71 -10.91
N GLU A 125 6.88 1.42 -11.98
CA GLU A 125 7.09 2.87 -11.98
C GLU A 125 5.87 3.65 -11.51
N ARG A 126 4.68 3.29 -12.02
CA ARG A 126 3.43 4.00 -11.74
C ARG A 126 3.09 4.04 -10.24
N PRO A 127 3.06 2.91 -9.52
CA PRO A 127 2.80 2.94 -8.08
C PRO A 127 3.88 3.70 -7.30
N ALA A 128 5.17 3.57 -7.68
CA ALA A 128 6.27 4.35 -7.09
C ALA A 128 6.05 5.87 -7.23
N ASN A 129 5.78 6.33 -8.45
CA ASN A 129 5.51 7.73 -8.74
C ASN A 129 4.25 8.25 -8.04
N ARG A 130 3.18 7.45 -8.01
CA ARG A 130 1.95 7.81 -7.32
C ARG A 130 2.19 7.99 -5.82
N PHE A 131 2.93 7.07 -5.20
CA PHE A 131 3.31 7.19 -3.80
C PHE A 131 4.15 8.45 -3.56
N ALA A 132 5.21 8.68 -4.34
CA ALA A 132 6.09 9.83 -4.19
C ALA A 132 5.30 11.16 -4.24
N ARG A 133 4.45 11.33 -5.25
CA ARG A 133 3.60 12.53 -5.41
C ARG A 133 2.61 12.70 -4.24
N THR A 134 1.97 11.62 -3.82
CA THR A 134 1.00 11.64 -2.72
C THR A 134 1.69 11.98 -1.40
N HIS A 135 2.86 11.39 -1.15
CA HIS A 135 3.65 11.64 0.05
C HIS A 135 4.16 13.08 0.08
N ALA A 136 4.76 13.57 -1.01
CA ALA A 136 5.23 14.94 -1.13
C ALA A 136 4.11 15.95 -0.88
N ARG A 137 2.91 15.71 -1.42
CA ARG A 137 1.74 16.57 -1.20
C ARG A 137 1.28 16.62 0.25
N HIS A 138 1.26 15.49 0.95
CA HIS A 138 0.73 15.41 2.32
C HIS A 138 1.74 15.88 3.39
N THR A 139 3.01 15.58 3.17
CA THR A 139 4.09 15.87 4.14
C THR A 139 4.82 17.18 3.83
N GLY A 140 4.84 17.60 2.58
CA GLY A 140 5.70 18.69 2.12
C GLY A 140 7.17 18.28 2.06
N HIS A 141 7.49 16.99 2.02
CA HIS A 141 8.86 16.50 1.95
C HIS A 141 9.29 16.23 0.50
N PRO A 142 10.54 16.51 0.13
CA PRO A 142 11.09 16.08 -1.16
C PRO A 142 11.36 14.58 -1.16
N ILE A 143 10.99 13.93 -2.25
CA ILE A 143 11.08 12.46 -2.42
C ILE A 143 11.96 12.14 -3.63
N ASP A 144 12.91 11.24 -3.46
CA ASP A 144 13.72 10.69 -4.54
C ASP A 144 13.14 9.35 -5.00
N VAL A 145 12.97 9.19 -6.31
CA VAL A 145 12.50 7.95 -6.94
C VAL A 145 13.64 7.39 -7.78
N HIS A 146 14.14 6.22 -7.39
CA HIS A 146 15.19 5.50 -8.10
C HIS A 146 14.56 4.41 -8.97
N ALA A 147 14.84 4.46 -10.27
CA ALA A 147 14.50 3.38 -11.18
C ALA A 147 15.49 2.21 -11.04
N PRO A 148 15.07 0.97 -11.34
CA PRO A 148 15.91 -0.23 -11.24
C PRO A 148 17.28 -0.13 -11.93
N ASP A 149 17.32 0.46 -13.12
CA ASP A 149 18.50 0.53 -13.98
C ASP A 149 19.06 1.96 -14.11
N ALA A 150 18.58 2.91 -13.30
CA ALA A 150 19.01 4.30 -13.38
C ALA A 150 20.01 4.65 -12.28
N ASP A 151 21.15 5.21 -12.69
CA ASP A 151 22.15 5.76 -11.77
C ASP A 151 21.69 7.06 -11.09
N VAL A 152 20.64 7.70 -11.61
CA VAL A 152 20.13 9.00 -11.15
C VAL A 152 18.68 8.85 -10.70
N ALA A 153 18.37 9.48 -9.56
CA ALA A 153 17.02 9.55 -9.03
C ALA A 153 16.24 10.73 -9.63
N ASP A 154 14.95 10.52 -9.86
CA ASP A 154 14.01 11.60 -10.12
C ASP A 154 13.53 12.18 -8.78
N THR A 155 13.74 13.48 -8.57
CA THR A 155 13.26 14.16 -7.37
C THR A 155 11.86 14.74 -7.60
N VAL A 156 10.90 14.32 -6.79
CA VAL A 156 9.56 14.91 -6.71
C VAL A 156 9.57 15.99 -5.63
N ASP A 157 9.52 17.25 -6.07
CA ASP A 157 9.47 18.39 -5.16
C ASP A 157 8.02 18.71 -4.75
N PRO A 158 7.74 18.93 -3.45
CA PRO A 158 6.41 19.29 -2.96
C PRO A 158 5.88 20.63 -3.51
N ALA A 159 6.78 21.57 -3.87
CA ALA A 159 6.41 22.87 -4.43
C ALA A 159 5.75 22.76 -5.80
N GLU A 160 6.17 21.77 -6.61
CA GLU A 160 5.63 21.50 -7.95
C GLU A 160 4.17 21.00 -7.91
N TYR A 161 3.74 20.44 -6.78
CA TYR A 161 2.43 19.79 -6.63
C TYR A 161 1.47 20.47 -5.63
N GLY A 162 1.75 21.74 -5.29
CA GLY A 162 0.80 22.62 -4.60
C GLY A 162 0.65 22.39 -3.09
N GLY A 163 1.60 21.72 -2.45
CA GLY A 163 1.74 21.79 -1.00
C GLY A 163 2.40 23.11 -0.66
N ARG A 164 1.67 24.07 -0.06
CA ARG A 164 2.33 25.18 0.65
C ARG A 164 3.35 24.55 1.58
N ALA A 165 4.65 24.76 1.32
CA ALA A 165 5.71 24.38 2.24
C ALA A 165 5.24 24.80 3.63
N ARG A 166 5.17 23.86 4.58
CA ARG A 166 4.89 24.21 5.97
C ARG A 166 5.98 25.21 6.33
N SER A 167 5.61 26.49 6.46
CA SER A 167 6.51 27.54 6.88
C SER A 167 7.27 27.01 8.09
N THR A 168 8.59 26.92 7.98
CA THR A 168 9.46 26.69 9.12
C THR A 168 8.96 27.62 10.22
N PRO A 169 8.61 27.12 11.43
CA PRO A 169 8.31 28.05 12.51
C PRO A 169 9.57 28.87 12.70
N GLU A 170 9.49 30.15 12.36
CA GLU A 170 10.54 31.12 12.62
C GLU A 170 10.97 30.94 14.08
N PRO A 171 12.27 30.88 14.38
CA PRO A 171 12.71 30.94 15.76
C PRO A 171 12.17 32.26 16.32
N GLN A 172 11.16 32.14 17.18
CA GLN A 172 10.58 33.26 17.90
C GLN A 172 11.72 33.81 18.77
N HIS A 173 12.41 34.82 18.24
CA HIS A 173 13.28 35.70 18.99
C HIS A 173 12.38 36.46 19.96
N GLY A 174 12.06 35.79 21.07
CA GLY A 174 11.51 36.44 22.24
C GLY A 174 12.60 37.35 22.78
N ASP A 175 12.50 38.62 22.43
CA ASP A 175 13.17 39.74 23.09
C ASP A 175 13.21 39.49 24.60
N GLY A 176 14.42 39.24 25.10
CA GLY A 176 14.74 39.30 26.52
C GLY A 176 14.62 40.74 26.99
N GLY A 177 13.39 41.18 27.20
CA GLY A 177 13.07 42.41 27.91
C GLY A 177 13.34 42.21 29.39
N GLY A 178 14.57 42.53 29.80
CA GLY A 178 14.89 42.77 31.20
C GLY A 178 14.15 44.00 31.71
N ALA A 179 13.62 43.89 32.92
CA ALA A 179 13.51 44.99 33.88
C ALA A 179 13.20 44.35 35.23
N GLU A 180 14.26 44.17 36.00
CA GLU A 180 14.26 43.87 37.42
C GLU A 180 13.39 44.93 38.12
N GLN A 181 12.34 44.49 38.81
CA GLN A 181 11.54 45.37 39.67
C GLN A 181 12.31 45.50 41.00
N ASP A 182 13.03 46.61 41.11
CA ASP A 182 13.53 47.16 42.38
C ASP A 182 12.41 47.14 43.42
N SER A 183 12.67 46.41 44.49
CA SER A 183 11.81 46.30 45.66
C SER A 183 12.25 47.39 46.63
N ASP A 184 11.72 48.61 46.47
CA ASP A 184 11.84 49.66 47.47
C ASP A 184 10.91 49.34 48.66
N ASP A 185 11.49 48.63 49.61
CA ASP A 185 11.02 48.41 50.97
C ASP A 185 11.46 49.63 51.81
N ASP A 186 10.62 50.67 51.92
CA ASP A 186 10.90 51.81 52.82
C ASP A 186 9.60 52.37 53.43
N ASP A 187 9.51 52.18 54.75
CA ASP A 187 8.91 53.05 55.75
C ASP A 187 7.38 53.29 55.80
N ARG A 188 6.70 52.37 56.51
CA ARG A 188 5.59 52.72 57.41
C ARG A 188 5.73 52.00 58.74
N ASP A 189 6.05 52.74 59.80
CA ASP A 189 5.15 53.06 60.93
C ASP A 189 5.97 53.44 62.18
N GLY A 190 5.46 54.38 62.99
CA GLY A 190 5.98 54.60 64.34
C GLY A 190 6.25 56.04 64.77
N SER A 191 5.41 57.00 64.37
CA SER A 191 5.34 58.28 65.10
C SER A 191 4.87 58.06 66.54
N ALA A 192 5.75 58.45 67.45
CA ALA A 192 5.56 58.80 68.85
C ALA A 192 4.13 59.22 69.27
N ARG A 193 3.68 58.74 70.45
CA ARG A 193 3.55 59.51 71.70
C ARG A 193 2.75 58.75 72.76
#